data_AF-A0A840NBF1-F1
#
_entry.id   AF-A0A840NBF1-F1
#
_cell.length_a   1.000
_cell.length_b   1.000
_cell.length_c   1.000
_cell.angle_alpha   90.00
_cell.angle_beta   90.00
_cell.angle_gamma   90.00
#
_symmetry.space_group_name_H-M   'P 1'
#
loop_
_entity.id
_entity.type
_entity.pdbx_description
1 polymer ?
#
loop_
_entity_poly.entity_id
_entity_poly.type
_entity_poly.pdbx_seq_one_letter_code
_entity_poly.pdbx_strand_id
1 'polypeptide(L)' 'MASSADDFLIPGHQKIIGHYQLLLKSPNLAPSERKLIESRLREEEAHVETLSRLTVPGPP' A
#
# COMPACT_ATOMS: atom_id res chain seq x y z
N MET A 1 0.82 -10.27 -21.15
CA MET A 1 -0.60 -9.99 -20.84
C MET A 1 -0.75 -10.10 -19.33
N ALA A 2 -0.52 -9.02 -18.60
CA ALA A 2 -0.81 -8.95 -17.16
C ALA A 2 -2.34 -8.93 -17.04
N SER A 3 -2.91 -10.07 -16.68
CA SER A 3 -4.34 -10.34 -16.74
C SER A 3 -5.00 -9.98 -15.42
N SER A 4 -5.86 -8.96 -15.42
CA SER A 4 -7.03 -8.76 -14.57
C SER A 4 -6.82 -8.67 -13.05
N ALA A 5 -6.04 -9.54 -12.41
CA ALA A 5 -5.79 -9.56 -10.97
C ALA A 5 -4.98 -8.34 -10.50
N ASP A 6 -3.94 -7.96 -11.24
CA ASP A 6 -3.10 -6.81 -10.85
C ASP A 6 -3.86 -5.48 -10.90
N ASP A 7 -4.80 -5.36 -11.85
CA ASP A 7 -5.73 -4.21 -11.98
C ASP A 7 -6.69 -4.08 -10.77
N PHE A 8 -6.94 -5.17 -10.03
CA PHE A 8 -7.74 -5.15 -8.80
C PHE A 8 -6.88 -5.01 -7.53
N LEU A 9 -5.66 -5.57 -7.54
CA LEU A 9 -4.79 -5.58 -6.35
C LEU A 9 -4.21 -4.21 -6.05
N ILE A 10 -3.69 -3.49 -7.05
CA ILE A 10 -3.08 -2.17 -6.84
C ILE A 10 -4.09 -1.17 -6.23
N PRO A 11 -5.33 -1.01 -6.75
CA PRO A 11 -6.34 -0.15 -6.12
C PRO A 11 -6.74 -0.60 -4.71
N GLY A 12 -6.72 -1.91 -4.44
CA GLY A 12 -6.98 -2.47 -3.10
C GLY A 12 -5.95 -1.99 -2.08
N HIS A 13 -4.66 -2.19 -2.38
CA HIS A 13 -3.56 -1.72 -1.53
C HIS A 13 -3.56 -0.20 -1.36
N GLN A 14 -3.83 0.57 -2.43
CA GLN A 14 -3.94 2.04 -2.36
C GLN A 14 -5.03 2.52 -1.39
N LYS A 15 -6.18 1.82 -1.32
CA LYS A 15 -7.23 2.14 -0.33
C LYS A 15 -6.76 1.89 1.10
N ILE A 16 -6.03 0.80 1.34
CA ILE A 16 -5.48 0.47 2.66
C ILE A 16 -4.44 1.52 3.08
N ILE A 17 -3.54 1.90 2.18
CA ILE A 17 -2.57 2.99 2.37
C ILE A 17 -3.28 4.28 2.81
N GLY A 18 -4.31 4.69 2.08
CA GLY A 18 -5.09 5.88 2.43
C GLY A 18 -5.74 5.78 3.81
N HIS A 19 -6.21 4.59 4.20
CA HIS A 19 -6.76 4.35 5.53
C HIS A 19 -5.70 4.49 6.63
N TYR A 20 -4.51 3.89 6.46
CA TYR A 20 -3.42 4.04 7.43
C TYR A 20 -2.94 5.48 7.56
N GLN A 21 -2.83 6.22 6.46
CA GLN A 21 -2.50 7.65 6.48
C GLN A 21 -3.55 8.47 7.24
N LEU A 22 -4.83 8.12 7.14
CA LEU A 22 -5.88 8.75 7.93
C LEU A 22 -5.73 8.43 9.43
N LEU A 23 -5.49 7.17 9.79
CA LEU A 23 -5.31 6.75 11.19
C LEU A 23 -4.11 7.45 11.84
N LEU A 24 -3.01 7.66 11.11
CA LEU A 24 -1.81 8.34 11.61
C LEU A 24 -2.02 9.81 11.96
N LYS A 25 -3.07 10.44 11.43
CA LYS A 25 -3.50 11.81 11.78
C LYS A 25 -4.27 11.87 13.09
N SER A 26 -4.69 10.72 13.66
CA SER A 26 -5.40 10.70 14.93
C SER A 26 -4.50 11.23 16.05
N PRO A 27 -4.95 12.24 16.82
CA PRO A 27 -4.19 12.77 17.96
C PRO A 27 -4.15 11.80 19.15
N ASN A 28 -5.03 10.80 19.18
CA ASN A 28 -5.18 9.86 20.30
C ASN A 28 -4.44 8.53 20.10
N LEU A 29 -3.59 8.44 19.07
CA LEU A 29 -2.89 7.21 18.72
C LEU A 29 -1.73 6.97 19.71
N ALA A 30 -1.73 5.85 20.42
CA ALA A 30 -0.64 5.51 21.32
C ALA A 30 0.68 5.32 20.53
N PRO A 31 1.85 5.58 21.13
CA PRO A 31 3.13 5.44 20.41
C PRO A 31 3.37 4.04 19.83
N SER A 32 2.89 2.99 20.49
CA SER A 32 2.97 1.60 20.00
C SER A 32 2.07 1.36 18.79
N GLU A 33 0.84 1.86 18.81
CA GLU A 33 -0.11 1.78 17.70
C GLU A 33 0.39 2.57 16.49
N ARG A 34 0.96 3.76 16.73
CA ARG A 34 1.61 4.56 15.68
C ARG A 34 2.70 3.77 14.97
N LYS A 35 3.62 3.16 15.73
CA LYS A 35 4.70 2.34 15.16
C LYS A 35 4.16 1.14 14.38
N LEU A 36 3.11 0.48 14.88
CA LEU A 36 2.48 -0.62 14.18
C LEU A 36 1.87 -0.16 12.84
N ILE A 37 1.11 0.93 12.84
CA ILE A 37 0.48 1.48 11.64
C ILE A 37 1.54 1.96 10.63
N GLU A 38 2.62 2.62 11.08
CA GLU A 38 3.75 2.99 10.22
C GLU A 38 4.45 1.77 9.60
N SER A 39 4.60 0.68 10.35
CA SER A 39 5.15 -0.58 9.80
C SER A 39 4.25 -1.16 8.73
N ARG A 40 2.94 -1.26 8.99
CA ARG A 40 1.95 -1.78 8.03
C ARG A 40 1.85 -0.90 6.80
N LEU A 41 1.89 0.42 6.95
CA LEU A 41 1.90 1.36 5.84
C LEU A 41 3.08 1.10 4.90
N ARG A 42 4.30 0.94 5.44
CA ARG A 42 5.49 0.63 4.63
C ARG A 42 5.39 -0.72 3.91
N GLU A 43 4.80 -1.73 4.54
CA GLU A 43 4.55 -3.04 3.91
C GLU A 43 3.62 -2.89 2.69
N GLU A 44 2.51 -2.15 2.84
CA GLU A 44 1.56 -1.90 1.76
C GLU A 44 2.17 -1.09 0.61
N GLU A 45 2.97 -0.07 0.91
CA GLU A 45 3.69 0.72 -0.09
C GLU A 45 4.67 -0.15 -0.90
N ALA A 46 5.40 -1.05 -0.25
CA ALA A 46 6.30 -1.98 -0.91
C ALA A 46 5.56 -3.01 -1.79
N HIS A 47 4.36 -3.45 -1.37
CA HIS A 47 3.50 -4.30 -2.20
C HIS A 47 3.04 -3.59 -3.47
N VAL A 48 2.58 -2.33 -3.36
CA VAL A 48 2.20 -1.53 -4.53
C VAL A 48 3.37 -1.33 -5.48
N GLU A 49 4.55 -1.01 -4.95
CA GLU A 49 5.76 -0.83 -5.77
C GLU A 49 6.14 -2.13 -6.51
N THR A 50 6.04 -3.27 -5.83
CA THR A 50 6.32 -4.59 -6.41
C THR A 50 5.32 -4.95 -7.49
N LEU A 51 4.02 -4.80 -7.22
CA LEU A 51 2.96 -5.05 -8.21
C LEU A 51 3.13 -4.13 -9.43
N SER A 52 3.41 -2.84 -9.21
CA SER A 52 3.62 -1.86 -10.28
C SER A 52 4.76 -2.29 -11.21
N ARG A 53 5.89 -2.75 -10.65
CA ARG A 53 7.02 -3.28 -11.42
C ARG A 53 6.65 -4.52 -12.25
N LEU A 54 5.79 -5.38 -11.73
CA LEU A 54 5.34 -6.60 -12.43
C LEU A 54 4.35 -6.28 -13.56
N THR A 55 3.56 -5.21 -13.43
CA THR A 55 2.59 -4.78 -14.46
C THR A 55 3.18 -3.96 -15.61
N VAL A 56 4.36 -3.34 -15.46
CA VAL A 56 5.00 -2.60 -16.55
C VAL A 56 5.70 -3.58 -17.50
N PRO A 57 5.26 -3.72 -18.78
CA PRO A 57 6.01 -4.48 -19.75
C PRO A 57 7.36 -3.79 -19.99
N GLY A 58 8.46 -4.55 -19.97
CA GLY A 58 9.80 -4.02 -20.27
C GLY A 58 9.86 -3.31 -21.63
N PRO A 59 10.80 -2.36 -21.83
CA PRO A 59 10.88 -1.60 -23.07
C PRO A 59 11.24 -2.50 -24.28
N PRO A 60 10.82 -2.11 -25.50
CA PRO A 60 11.06 -2.85 -26.73
C PRO A 60 12.54 -2.95 -27.13
#